data_AF-A0A2G9MF00-F1
#
_entry.id   AF-A0A2G9MF00-F1
#
_cell.length_a   1.000
_cell.length_b   1.000
_cell.length_c   1.000
_cell.angle_alpha   90.00
_cell.angle_beta   90.00
_cell.angle_gamma   90.00
#
_symmetry.space_group_name_H-M   'P 1'
#
loop_
_entity.id
_entity.type
_entity.pdbx_description
1 polymer ?
#
loop_
_entity_poly.entity_id
_entity_poly.type
_entity_poly.pdbx_seq_one_letter_code
_entity_poly.pdbx_strand_id
1 'polypeptide(L)'
;METKCIKNVDEETWKDFKALAIKNNIKMSILLKIMVDEFEKNSKDFWKEILSRKKSLTNGEAEDIENIVRKIRKGMGFRNELGF
;
A
#
# COMPACT_ATOMS: atom_id res chain seq x y z
N MET A 1 -29.68 17.93 11.30
CA MET A 1 -28.33 17.43 10.95
C MET A 1 -28.06 16.26 11.87
N GLU A 2 -27.84 15.06 11.34
CA GLU A 2 -27.64 13.87 12.16
C GLU A 2 -26.18 13.79 12.61
N THR A 3 -25.95 13.82 13.92
CA THR A 3 -24.60 13.78 14.51
C THR A 3 -24.28 12.33 14.86
N LYS A 4 -23.22 11.77 14.27
CA LYS A 4 -22.75 10.42 14.57
C LYS A 4 -21.60 10.48 15.57
N CYS A 5 -21.65 9.63 16.58
CA CYS A 5 -20.57 9.44 17.55
C CYS A 5 -19.61 8.34 17.10
N ILE A 6 -18.34 8.48 17.47
CA ILE A 6 -17.36 7.41 17.31
C ILE A 6 -17.68 6.34 18.36
N LYS A 7 -17.96 5.12 17.92
CA LYS A 7 -18.30 4.01 18.81
C LYS A 7 -17.03 3.40 19.40
N ASN A 8 -17.13 2.81 20.58
CA ASN A 8 -16.07 2.04 21.24
C ASN A 8 -14.79 2.83 21.52
N VAL A 9 -14.92 4.11 21.84
CA VAL A 9 -13.80 4.92 22.35
C VAL A 9 -13.94 5.02 23.86
N ASP A 10 -12.92 4.59 24.60
CA ASP A 10 -12.90 4.74 26.05
C ASP A 10 -12.68 6.19 26.47
N GLU A 11 -12.92 6.48 27.74
CA GLU A 11 -12.88 7.84 28.28
C GLU A 11 -11.45 8.44 28.28
N GLU A 12 -10.42 7.61 28.43
CA GLU A 12 -9.01 8.04 28.39
C GLU A 12 -8.63 8.47 26.97
N THR A 13 -8.90 7.61 25.99
CA THR A 13 -8.72 7.91 24.56
C THR A 13 -9.50 9.16 24.14
N TRP A 14 -10.73 9.34 24.64
CA TRP A 14 -11.53 10.52 24.34
C TRP A 14 -10.96 11.82 24.93
N LYS A 15 -10.38 11.75 26.13
CA LYS A 15 -9.68 12.88 26.76
C LYS A 15 -8.43 13.25 25.98
N ASP A 16 -7.62 12.27 25.59
CA ASP A 16 -6.42 12.49 24.79
C ASP A 16 -6.76 13.12 23.44
N PHE A 17 -7.82 12.62 22.80
CA PHE A 17 -8.29 13.16 21.53
C PHE A 17 -8.73 14.63 21.65
N LYS A 18 -9.43 15.00 22.74
CA LYS A 18 -9.77 16.40 23.05
C LYS A 18 -8.53 17.24 23.33
N ALA A 19 -7.60 16.74 24.14
CA ALA A 19 -6.38 17.44 24.51
C ALA A 19 -5.53 17.75 23.28
N LEU A 20 -5.41 16.81 22.33
CA LEU A 20 -4.74 17.00 21.06
C LEU A 20 -5.40 18.09 20.20
N ALA A 21 -6.74 18.10 20.13
CA ALA A 21 -7.47 19.12 19.38
C ALA A 21 -7.24 20.53 19.97
N ILE A 22 -7.32 20.65 21.30
CA ILE A 22 -7.06 21.91 22.02
C ILE A 22 -5.62 22.38 21.82
N LYS A 23 -4.64 21.48 22.00
CA LYS A 23 -3.22 21.80 21.85
C LYS A 23 -2.88 22.35 20.47
N ASN A 24 -3.56 21.87 19.43
CA ASN A 24 -3.36 22.31 18.05
C ASN A 24 -4.32 23.43 17.63
N ASN A 25 -5.16 23.94 18.54
CA ASN A 25 -6.16 24.98 18.28
C ASN A 25 -7.08 24.68 17.08
N ILE A 26 -7.54 23.43 16.98
CA ILE A 26 -8.46 22.99 15.92
C ILE A 26 -9.67 22.25 16.49
N LYS A 27 -10.76 22.23 15.74
CA LYS A 27 -11.96 21.46 16.10
C LYS A 27 -11.65 19.97 16.02
N MET A 28 -12.20 19.17 16.94
CA MET A 28 -12.05 17.70 16.91
C MET A 28 -12.48 17.07 15.58
N SER A 29 -13.50 17.61 14.92
CA SER A 29 -13.93 17.15 13.59
C SER A 29 -12.87 17.36 12.51
N ILE A 30 -12.12 18.47 12.59
CA ILE A 30 -11.02 18.77 11.67
C ILE A 30 -9.85 17.84 11.97
N LEU A 31 -9.52 17.65 13.24
CA LEU A 31 -8.47 16.71 13.66
C LEU A 31 -8.78 15.29 13.17
N LEU A 32 -10.02 14.81 13.37
CA LEU A 32 -10.44 13.49 12.89
C LEU A 32 -10.26 13.37 11.37
N LYS A 33 -10.68 14.39 10.62
CA LYS A 33 -10.53 14.40 9.17
C LYS A 33 -9.06 14.29 8.75
N ILE A 34 -8.19 15.08 9.37
CA ILE A 34 -6.73 15.02 9.10
C ILE A 34 -6.18 13.63 9.40
N MET A 35 -6.57 13.02 10.52
CA MET A 35 -6.11 11.67 10.88
C MET A 35 -6.57 10.61 9.87
N VAL A 36 -7.81 10.72 9.38
CA VAL A 36 -8.33 9.81 8.35
C VAL A 36 -7.61 10.02 7.02
N ASP A 37 -7.47 11.26 6.56
CA ASP A 37 -6.78 11.60 5.31
C ASP A 37 -5.33 11.08 5.31
N GLU A 38 -4.62 11.26 6.43
CA GLU A 38 -3.25 10.80 6.61
C GLU A 38 -3.16 9.27 6.67
N PHE A 39 -4.11 8.61 7.35
CA PHE A 39 -4.20 7.15 7.35
C PHE A 39 -4.45 6.58 5.95
N GLU A 40 -5.36 7.16 5.18
CA GLU A 40 -5.64 6.72 3.81
C GLU A 40 -4.42 6.90 2.89
N LYS A 41 -3.71 8.02 3.03
CA LYS A 41 -2.49 8.30 2.28
C LYS A 41 -1.41 7.27 2.59
N ASN A 42 -1.13 7.05 3.88
CA ASN A 42 -0.12 6.09 4.32
C ASN A 42 -0.51 4.64 4.00
N SER A 43 -1.80 4.30 4.04
CA SER A 43 -2.27 2.98 3.63
C SER A 43 -2.09 2.75 2.13
N LYS A 44 -2.39 3.76 1.29
CA LYS A 44 -2.13 3.70 -0.15
C LYS A 44 -0.65 3.56 -0.45
N ASP A 45 0.21 4.31 0.24
CA ASP A 45 1.65 4.24 0.06
C ASP A 45 2.22 2.90 0.54
N PHE A 46 1.72 2.35 1.65
CA PHE A 46 2.06 1.00 2.14
C PHE A 46 1.71 -0.10 1.13
N TRP A 47 0.47 -0.11 0.62
CA TRP A 47 0.06 -1.07 -0.40
C TRP A 47 0.78 -0.86 -1.71
N LYS A 48 1.05 0.39 -2.09
CA LYS A 48 1.86 0.70 -3.26
C LYS A 48 3.27 0.18 -3.07
N GLU A 49 3.90 0.31 -1.92
CA GLU A 49 5.24 -0.22 -1.66
C GLU A 49 5.29 -1.76 -1.71
N ILE A 50 4.28 -2.42 -1.15
CA ILE A 50 4.13 -3.88 -1.19
C ILE A 50 3.87 -4.40 -2.61
N LEU A 51 2.95 -3.77 -3.34
CA LEU A 51 2.50 -4.20 -4.67
C LEU A 51 3.43 -3.70 -5.79
N SER A 52 4.13 -2.60 -5.57
CA SER A 52 5.12 -2.05 -6.50
C SER A 52 6.50 -2.65 -6.31
N ARG A 53 6.63 -3.80 -5.59
CA ARG A 53 7.85 -4.60 -5.53
C ARG A 53 8.58 -4.46 -6.85
N LYS A 54 9.61 -3.63 -6.79
CA LYS A 54 10.50 -3.18 -7.84
C LYS A 54 10.71 -4.35 -8.78
N LYS A 55 10.60 -4.14 -10.10
CA LYS A 55 10.99 -5.13 -11.13
C LYS A 55 12.15 -5.95 -10.57
N SER A 56 11.88 -7.19 -10.14
CA SER A 56 12.87 -7.98 -9.39
C SER A 56 14.05 -8.36 -10.27
N LEU A 57 13.86 -8.19 -11.57
CA LEU A 57 14.84 -8.31 -12.63
C LEU A 57 14.85 -6.99 -13.39
N THR A 58 16.03 -6.45 -13.62
CA THR A 58 16.25 -5.49 -14.69
C THR A 58 15.83 -6.10 -16.03
N ASN A 59 15.51 -5.27 -17.03
CA ASN A 59 15.11 -5.79 -18.35
C ASN A 59 16.18 -6.74 -18.93
N GLY A 60 17.47 -6.45 -18.70
CA GLY A 60 18.57 -7.32 -19.12
C GLY A 60 18.58 -8.68 -18.41
N GLU A 61 18.40 -8.70 -17.08
CA GLU A 61 18.32 -9.96 -16.33
C GLU A 61 17.10 -10.81 -16.75
N ALA A 62 15.99 -10.17 -17.11
CA ALA A 62 14.82 -10.86 -17.62
C ALA A 62 15.09 -11.50 -19.01
N GLU A 63 15.74 -10.76 -19.91
CA GLU A 63 16.14 -11.27 -21.25
C GLU A 63 17.16 -12.41 -21.14
N ASP A 64 18.12 -12.32 -20.22
CA ASP A 64 19.10 -13.36 -19.98
C ASP A 64 18.47 -14.66 -19.48
N ILE A 65 17.54 -14.56 -18.53
CA ILE A 65 16.76 -15.70 -18.03
C ILE A 65 15.90 -16.29 -19.15
N GLU A 66 15.25 -15.45 -19.96
CA GLU A 66 14.47 -15.92 -21.12
C GLU A 66 15.34 -16.71 -22.10
N ASN A 67 16.53 -16.22 -22.40
CA ASN A 67 17.48 -16.88 -23.29
C ASN A 67 17.99 -18.21 -22.73
N ILE A 68 18.26 -18.28 -21.41
CA ILE A 68 18.65 -19.52 -20.73
C ILE A 68 17.51 -20.54 -20.81
N VAL A 69 16.28 -20.15 -20.46
CA VAL A 69 15.10 -21.04 -20.54
C VAL A 69 14.85 -21.51 -21.97
N ARG A 70 14.98 -20.62 -22.98
CA ARG A 70 14.86 -21.00 -24.39
C ARG A 70 15.91 -22.02 -24.82
N LYS A 71 17.16 -21.88 -24.38
CA LYS A 71 18.24 -22.84 -24.66
C LYS A 71 17.97 -24.20 -24.00
N ILE A 72 17.54 -24.19 -22.73
CA ILE A 72 17.18 -25.38 -21.97
C ILE A 72 16.01 -26.14 -22.65
N ARG A 73 14.95 -25.43 -23.06
CA ARG A 73 13.80 -26.02 -23.77
C ARG A 73 14.21 -26.66 -25.08
N LYS A 74 15.05 -25.99 -25.88
CA LYS A 74 15.57 -26.54 -27.13
C LYS A 74 16.44 -27.79 -26.91
N GLY A 75 17.28 -27.79 -25.88
CA GLY A 75 18.14 -28.93 -25.52
C GLY A 75 17.37 -30.16 -25.02
N MET A 76 16.21 -29.95 -24.41
CA MET A 76 15.31 -31.03 -23.96
C MET A 76 14.29 -31.48 -25.03
N GLY A 77 14.39 -31.01 -26.27
CA GLY A 77 13.52 -31.43 -27.37
C GLY A 77 12.09 -30.85 -27.32
N PHE A 78 11.81 -29.87 -26.46
CA PHE A 78 10.54 -29.15 -26.47
C PHE A 78 10.52 -28.22 -27.68
N ARG A 79 9.65 -28.54 -28.66
CA ARG A 79 9.36 -27.65 -29.78
C ARG A 79 8.69 -26.39 -29.22
N ASN A 80 9.27 -25.22 -29.46
CA ASN A 80 8.70 -23.92 -29.06
C ASN A 80 7.44 -23.64 -29.89
N GLU A 81 6.35 -24.31 -29.56
CA GLU A 81 5.01 -23.93 -29.95
C GLU A 81 4.48 -23.10 -28.79
N LEU A 82 4.60 -21.78 -28.93
CA LEU A 82 3.71 -20.74 -28.38
C LEU A 82 4.43 -19.41 -28.66
N GLY A 83 4.15 -18.88 -29.85
CA GLY A 83 4.38 -17.47 -30.14
C GLY A 83 3.35 -16.65 -29.39
N PHE A 84 3.85 -15.71 -28.59
CA PHE A 84 3.17 -14.51 -28.14
C PHE A 84 4.11 -13.34 -28.39
#